data_AF-A0A950AAL7-F1
#
_entry.id   AF-A0A950AAL7-F1
#
_cell.length_a   1.000
_cell.length_b   1.000
_cell.length_c   1.000
_cell.angle_alpha   90.00
_cell.angle_beta   90.00
_cell.angle_gamma   90.00
#
_symmetry.space_group_name_H-M   'P 1'
#
loop_
_entity.id
_entity.type
_entity.pdbx_description
1 polymer ?
#
loop_
_entity_poly.entity_id
_entity_poly.type
_entity_poly.pdbx_seq_one_letter_code
_entity_poly.pdbx_strand_id
1 'polypeptide(L)'
;MRRQYIVVPVSILVVAMTIFGGSASGVPPVASGVPPAGSGGPPAGSGGGAPQGQRHKPLLAAVPYMGWNTYYGVGGVFDEGTILSVARSLLDRGLARAGYRIVWLDFGWASGQRDRHGALVIDRRQWPNGLRWLTGWLHRHGLLAGIYTDAGKSGCHGQGVGSLGHYRQDAD
;
A
#
# COMPACT_ATOMS: atom_id res chain seq x y z
N MET A 1 18.02 -22.62 -35.02
CA MET A 1 18.94 -22.41 -33.87
C MET A 1 19.57 -21.04 -33.98
N ARG A 2 19.72 -20.35 -32.83
CA ARG A 2 20.38 -19.05 -32.54
C ARG A 2 19.40 -17.95 -32.09
N ARG A 3 19.08 -17.95 -30.79
CA ARG A 3 18.64 -16.75 -30.07
C ARG A 3 19.89 -15.93 -29.74
N GLN A 4 19.96 -14.70 -30.24
CA GLN A 4 20.95 -13.72 -29.81
C GLN A 4 20.51 -13.17 -28.45
N TYR A 5 21.35 -13.34 -27.43
CA TYR A 5 21.18 -12.70 -26.14
C TYR A 5 21.90 -11.35 -26.17
N ILE A 6 21.14 -10.26 -26.04
CA ILE A 6 21.70 -8.93 -25.78
C ILE A 6 22.04 -8.90 -24.29
N VAL A 7 23.33 -8.94 -23.98
CA VAL A 7 23.88 -8.67 -22.64
C VAL A 7 23.97 -7.16 -22.50
N VAL A 8 23.11 -6.57 -21.67
CA VAL A 8 23.23 -5.16 -21.25
C VAL A 8 24.10 -5.12 -20.00
N PRO A 9 25.30 -4.50 -20.01
CA PRO A 9 26.12 -4.38 -18.82
C PRO A 9 25.49 -3.38 -17.83
N VAL A 10 25.28 -3.84 -16.60
CA VAL A 10 24.90 -2.99 -15.46
C VAL A 10 26.15 -2.26 -14.98
N SER A 11 26.31 -1.00 -15.39
CA SER A 11 27.33 -0.12 -14.83
C SER A 11 26.83 0.47 -13.50
N ILE A 12 27.38 0.00 -12.39
CA ILE A 12 27.17 0.56 -11.05
C ILE A 12 28.04 1.81 -10.94
N LEU A 13 27.41 2.99 -10.91
CA LEU A 13 28.06 4.25 -10.58
C LEU A 13 28.11 4.41 -9.05
N VAL A 14 29.30 4.31 -8.47
CA VAL A 14 29.55 4.69 -7.07
C VAL A 14 29.79 6.21 -7.03
N VAL A 15 28.86 6.97 -6.44
CA VAL A 15 29.07 8.38 -6.13
C VAL A 15 29.63 8.48 -4.71
N ALA A 16 30.89 8.88 -4.59
CA ALA A 16 31.53 9.23 -3.33
C ALA A 16 31.02 10.61 -2.87
N MET A 17 30.43 10.67 -1.68
CA MET A 17 29.91 11.89 -1.07
C MET A 17 30.96 12.42 -0.07
N THR A 18 31.68 13.47 -0.48
CA THR A 18 32.61 14.20 0.39
C THR A 18 31.82 15.23 1.21
N ILE A 19 31.77 15.05 2.53
CA ILE A 19 31.16 16.01 3.46
C ILE A 19 32.25 16.97 3.94
N PHE A 20 32.14 18.25 3.56
CA PHE A 20 32.87 19.34 4.22
C PHE A 20 32.00 19.92 5.34
N GLY A 21 32.56 19.94 6.55
CA GLY A 21 31.97 20.58 7.72
C GLY A 21 32.09 22.11 7.68
N GLY A 22 31.15 22.76 8.35
CA GLY A 22 31.16 24.20 8.58
C GLY A 22 30.17 24.57 9.68
N SER A 23 30.70 24.77 10.89
CA SER A 23 30.01 25.30 12.06
C SER A 23 29.97 26.83 12.03
N ALA A 24 28.86 27.46 12.43
CA ALA A 24 28.84 28.71 13.20
C ALA A 24 27.41 29.09 13.65
N SER A 25 27.23 29.18 14.98
CA SER A 25 26.71 30.33 15.76
C SER A 25 25.48 31.09 15.20
N GLY A 26 24.32 31.24 15.85
CA GLY A 26 24.06 31.55 17.26
C GLY A 26 23.63 33.03 17.41
N VAL A 27 22.32 33.34 17.45
CA VAL A 27 21.74 34.64 17.85
C VAL A 27 20.35 34.41 18.53
N PRO A 28 20.00 35.11 19.64
CA PRO A 28 19.07 34.65 20.70
C PRO A 28 17.58 35.10 20.54
N PRO A 29 16.65 34.70 21.45
CA PRO A 29 15.21 34.91 21.29
C PRO A 29 14.73 36.28 21.83
N VAL A 30 13.65 36.80 21.24
CA VAL A 30 12.93 37.99 21.74
C VAL A 30 11.73 37.55 22.60
N ALA A 31 11.59 38.21 23.76
CA ALA A 31 10.64 37.89 24.81
C ALA A 31 9.26 38.58 24.66
N SER A 32 8.26 37.82 25.10
CA SER A 32 6.94 38.08 25.72
C SER A 32 6.43 39.52 25.99
N GLY A 33 5.12 39.73 25.76
CA GLY A 33 4.30 40.77 26.42
C GLY A 33 2.87 40.93 25.85
N VAL A 34 1.84 40.53 26.62
CA VAL A 34 0.37 40.58 26.33
C VAL A 34 -0.25 41.86 26.95
N PRO A 35 -1.40 42.41 26.48
CA PRO A 35 -2.67 42.20 27.21
C PRO A 35 -3.93 42.04 26.31
N PRO A 36 -5.07 41.54 26.86
CA PRO A 36 -6.34 41.37 26.15
C PRO A 36 -7.34 42.52 26.43
N ALA A 37 -8.32 42.69 25.53
CA ALA A 37 -9.73 43.05 25.78
C ALA A 37 -10.32 43.89 24.62
N GLY A 38 -11.53 43.54 24.20
CA GLY A 38 -12.30 44.32 23.21
C GLY A 38 -13.58 43.61 22.79
N SER A 39 -14.54 43.50 23.70
CA SER A 39 -15.92 43.09 23.43
C SER A 39 -16.71 44.25 22.79
N GLY A 40 -17.22 44.07 21.57
CA GLY A 40 -18.11 45.07 20.94
C GLY A 40 -18.78 44.65 19.62
N GLY A 41 -19.97 44.03 19.71
CA GLY A 41 -21.16 44.02 18.79
C GLY A 41 -21.01 43.60 17.30
N PRO A 42 -22.11 43.32 16.54
CA PRO A 42 -23.54 43.58 16.80
C PRO A 42 -24.46 42.34 16.50
N PRO A 43 -25.77 42.49 16.16
CA PRO A 43 -26.89 41.79 16.80
C PRO A 43 -27.28 40.43 16.18
N ALA A 44 -28.17 39.72 16.89
CA ALA A 44 -28.93 38.59 16.36
C ALA A 44 -29.71 39.00 15.09
N GLY A 45 -29.55 38.21 14.01
CA GLY A 45 -30.27 38.43 12.76
C GLY A 45 -30.24 37.22 11.83
N SER A 46 -31.44 36.66 11.64
CA SER A 46 -31.89 35.80 10.52
C SER A 46 -31.20 34.45 10.33
N GLY A 47 -31.98 33.40 10.62
CA GLY A 47 -31.76 32.06 10.11
C GLY A 47 -31.73 32.06 8.58
N GLY A 48 -30.57 31.75 8.03
CA GLY A 48 -30.42 31.16 6.71
C GLY A 48 -29.76 29.81 6.93
N GLY A 49 -30.54 28.73 6.81
CA GLY A 49 -29.97 27.39 6.80
C GLY A 49 -28.92 27.34 5.70
N ALA A 50 -27.66 27.16 6.07
CA ALA A 50 -26.61 26.87 5.09
C ALA A 50 -27.11 25.70 4.24
N PRO A 51 -27.08 25.79 2.89
CA PRO A 51 -27.44 24.66 2.06
C PRO A 51 -26.54 23.51 2.52
N GLN A 52 -27.16 22.44 3.02
CA GLN A 52 -26.40 21.27 3.41
C GLN A 52 -25.73 20.75 2.16
N GLY A 53 -24.44 21.08 2.01
CA GLY A 53 -23.63 20.66 0.89
C GLY A 53 -23.72 19.15 0.83
N GLN A 54 -24.25 18.64 -0.28
CA GLN A 54 -24.33 17.22 -0.53
C GLN A 54 -22.93 16.65 -0.31
N ARG A 55 -22.75 15.83 0.74
CA ARG A 55 -21.49 15.13 0.98
C ARG A 55 -21.33 14.12 -0.14
N HIS A 56 -20.66 14.52 -1.21
CA HIS A 56 -20.29 13.61 -2.29
C HIS A 56 -19.50 12.45 -1.68
N LYS A 57 -19.92 11.22 -2.00
CA LYS A 57 -19.16 10.01 -1.64
C LYS A 57 -17.71 10.22 -2.12
N PRO A 58 -16.70 10.00 -1.27
CA PRO A 58 -15.31 10.17 -1.69
C PRO A 58 -15.07 9.35 -2.95
N LEU A 59 -14.54 9.98 -3.99
CA LEU A 59 -14.12 9.26 -5.20
C LEU A 59 -13.02 8.29 -4.80
N LEU A 60 -13.27 6.99 -5.01
CA LEU A 60 -12.22 5.98 -4.86
C LEU A 60 -11.18 6.18 -5.96
N ALA A 61 -9.89 6.09 -5.59
CA ALA A 61 -8.76 6.22 -6.51
C ALA A 61 -8.74 7.52 -7.35
N ALA A 62 -9.06 8.67 -6.74
CA ALA A 62 -8.98 9.98 -7.39
C ALA A 62 -7.55 10.37 -7.85
N VAL A 63 -6.53 9.71 -7.29
CA VAL A 63 -5.13 9.80 -7.71
C VAL A 63 -4.59 8.39 -7.95
N PRO A 64 -3.54 8.22 -8.77
CA PRO A 64 -2.91 6.92 -8.98
C PRO A 64 -2.56 6.26 -7.64
N TYR A 65 -2.85 4.97 -7.52
CA TYR A 65 -2.45 4.22 -6.35
C TYR A 65 -0.93 4.04 -6.33
N MET A 66 -0.35 4.01 -5.14
CA MET A 66 1.08 3.81 -4.94
C MET A 66 1.30 2.64 -4.00
N GLY A 67 2.20 1.75 -4.38
CA GLY A 67 2.44 0.52 -3.63
C GLY A 67 3.54 -0.34 -4.22
N TRP A 68 3.56 -1.58 -3.78
CA TRP A 68 4.47 -2.63 -4.21
C TRP A 68 3.68 -3.89 -4.55
N ASN A 69 4.15 -4.67 -5.52
CA ASN A 69 3.50 -5.89 -5.99
C ASN A 69 4.52 -7.04 -6.04
N THR A 70 4.14 -8.22 -5.55
CA THR A 70 5.00 -9.42 -5.52
C THR A 70 5.55 -9.81 -6.88
N TYR A 71 4.78 -9.67 -7.97
CA TYR A 71 5.18 -9.99 -9.34
C TYR A 71 6.53 -9.35 -9.72
N TYR A 72 6.71 -8.07 -9.39
CA TYR A 72 7.92 -7.32 -9.74
C TYR A 72 9.06 -7.48 -8.73
N GLY A 73 8.75 -7.85 -7.49
CA GLY A 73 9.75 -7.92 -6.41
C GLY A 73 10.29 -9.31 -6.14
N VAL A 74 9.40 -10.31 -6.09
CA VAL A 74 9.70 -11.69 -5.63
C VAL A 74 9.10 -12.78 -6.50
N GLY A 75 8.33 -12.43 -7.54
CA GLY A 75 7.63 -13.38 -8.40
C GLY A 75 6.53 -14.14 -7.65
N GLY A 76 6.33 -15.42 -8.01
CA GLY A 76 5.24 -16.26 -7.50
C GLY A 76 5.59 -17.16 -6.31
N VAL A 77 6.80 -17.03 -5.75
CA VAL A 77 7.24 -17.84 -4.60
C VAL A 77 7.54 -16.92 -3.43
N PHE A 78 6.56 -16.79 -2.53
CA PHE A 78 6.63 -15.96 -1.33
C PHE A 78 5.70 -16.52 -0.27
N ASP A 79 5.88 -16.08 0.97
CA ASP A 79 5.10 -16.49 2.13
C ASP A 79 4.79 -15.29 3.04
N GLU A 80 4.09 -15.53 4.15
CA GLU A 80 3.76 -14.51 5.13
C GLU A 80 5.00 -13.73 5.62
N GLY A 81 6.12 -14.42 5.84
CA GLY A 81 7.38 -13.81 6.27
C GLY A 81 7.95 -12.84 5.24
N THR A 82 7.92 -13.23 3.96
CA THR A 82 8.32 -12.39 2.83
C THR A 82 7.52 -11.10 2.78
N ILE A 83 6.19 -11.19 2.91
CA ILE A 83 5.32 -10.01 2.86
C ILE A 83 5.55 -9.10 4.08
N LEU A 84 5.70 -9.67 5.27
CA LEU A 84 6.01 -8.89 6.48
C LEU A 84 7.37 -8.17 6.37
N SER A 85 8.37 -8.81 5.77
CA SER A 85 9.70 -8.21 5.54
C SER A 85 9.63 -7.00 4.60
N VAL A 86 8.90 -7.13 3.49
CA VAL A 86 8.67 -6.02 2.54
C VAL A 86 7.86 -4.90 3.19
N ALA A 87 6.80 -5.24 3.92
CA ALA A 87 5.95 -4.27 4.58
C ALA A 87 6.74 -3.45 5.63
N ARG A 88 7.59 -4.08 6.43
CA ARG A 88 8.53 -3.38 7.33
C ARG A 88 9.47 -2.46 6.56
N SER A 89 10.02 -2.92 5.45
CA SER A 89 10.89 -2.08 4.61
C SER A 89 10.18 -0.84 4.06
N LEU A 90 8.90 -0.93 3.68
CA LEU A 90 8.10 0.23 3.26
C LEU A 90 7.92 1.25 4.40
N LEU A 91 7.75 0.78 5.62
CA LEU A 91 7.57 1.60 6.82
C LEU A 91 8.89 2.26 7.24
N ASP A 92 9.93 1.45 7.46
CA ASP A 92 11.21 1.87 8.03
C ASP A 92 11.94 2.86 7.12
N ARG A 93 11.83 2.67 5.80
CA ARG A 93 12.43 3.57 4.80
C ARG A 93 11.57 4.79 4.47
N GLY A 94 10.42 4.94 5.12
CA GLY A 94 9.51 6.07 4.90
C GLY A 94 8.74 6.06 3.58
N LEU A 95 8.76 4.97 2.81
CA LEU A 95 8.01 4.85 1.55
C LEU A 95 6.50 4.90 1.78
N ALA A 96 6.02 4.29 2.87
CA ALA A 96 4.63 4.39 3.27
C ALA A 96 4.21 5.84 3.58
N ARG A 97 5.10 6.63 4.21
CA ARG A 97 4.88 8.06 4.46
C ARG A 97 4.89 8.88 3.17
N ALA A 98 5.64 8.44 2.16
CA ALA A 98 5.65 9.03 0.82
C ALA A 98 4.46 8.58 -0.06
N GLY A 99 3.56 7.74 0.45
CA GLY A 99 2.32 7.34 -0.24
C GLY A 99 2.29 5.89 -0.75
N TYR A 100 3.41 5.16 -0.73
CA TYR A 100 3.46 3.75 -1.14
C TYR A 100 2.83 2.85 -0.08
N ARG A 101 1.49 2.76 -0.09
CA ARG A 101 0.71 2.13 0.98
C ARG A 101 0.12 0.78 0.62
N ILE A 102 0.01 0.44 -0.67
CA ILE A 102 -0.59 -0.84 -1.07
C ILE A 102 0.48 -1.93 -1.19
N VAL A 103 0.22 -3.09 -0.59
CA VAL A 103 0.98 -4.33 -0.77
C VAL A 103 0.11 -5.31 -1.56
N TRP A 104 0.44 -5.54 -2.82
CA TRP A 104 -0.29 -6.43 -3.72
C TRP A 104 0.29 -7.84 -3.70
N LEU A 105 -0.57 -8.82 -3.40
CA LEU A 105 -0.28 -10.24 -3.60
C LEU A 105 -0.73 -10.64 -5.01
N ASP A 106 0.24 -10.78 -5.90
CA ASP A 106 0.05 -11.31 -7.25
C ASP A 106 -0.02 -12.85 -7.25
N PHE A 107 0.04 -13.48 -8.42
CA PHE A 107 -0.04 -14.94 -8.55
C PHE A 107 0.89 -15.67 -7.54
N GLY A 108 0.42 -16.80 -7.02
CA GLY A 108 1.14 -17.61 -6.03
C GLY A 108 0.64 -17.49 -4.59
N TRP A 109 -0.26 -16.55 -4.29
CA TRP A 109 -0.87 -16.45 -2.96
C TRP A 109 -1.87 -17.57 -2.64
N ALA A 110 -2.59 -18.04 -3.66
CA ALA A 110 -3.44 -19.21 -3.65
C ALA A 110 -2.97 -20.15 -4.76
N SER A 111 -2.81 -21.43 -4.41
CA SER A 111 -2.36 -22.47 -5.33
C SER A 111 -3.22 -23.72 -5.17
N GLY A 112 -3.17 -24.61 -6.17
CA GLY A 112 -3.94 -25.85 -6.17
C GLY A 112 -5.33 -25.69 -6.78
N GLN A 113 -6.27 -26.48 -6.28
CA GLN A 113 -7.66 -26.52 -6.75
C GLN A 113 -8.59 -25.90 -5.72
N ARG A 114 -9.75 -25.43 -6.17
CA ARG A 114 -10.86 -25.09 -5.27
C ARG A 114 -11.27 -26.33 -4.48
N ASP A 115 -11.81 -26.13 -3.29
CA ASP A 115 -12.40 -27.23 -2.54
C ASP A 115 -13.72 -27.70 -3.18
N ARG A 116 -14.34 -28.74 -2.60
CA ARG A 116 -15.62 -29.31 -3.08
C ARG A 116 -16.79 -28.30 -3.06
N HIS A 117 -16.67 -27.20 -2.33
CA HIS A 117 -17.65 -26.12 -2.25
C HIS A 117 -17.28 -24.94 -3.17
N GLY A 118 -16.25 -25.09 -4.00
CA GLY A 118 -15.79 -24.04 -4.90
C GLY A 118 -14.99 -22.94 -4.22
N ALA A 119 -14.58 -23.09 -2.95
CA ALA A 119 -13.84 -22.06 -2.24
C ALA A 119 -12.34 -22.10 -2.60
N LEU A 120 -11.70 -20.93 -2.57
CA LEU A 120 -10.25 -20.80 -2.68
C LEU A 120 -9.57 -21.45 -1.46
N VAL A 121 -8.56 -22.27 -1.72
CA VAL A 121 -7.80 -22.97 -0.67
C VAL A 121 -6.50 -22.21 -0.40
N ILE A 122 -6.26 -21.93 0.88
CA ILE A 122 -5.07 -21.21 1.35
C ILE A 122 -4.14 -22.18 2.06
N ASP A 123 -2.89 -22.26 1.60
CA ASP A 123 -1.88 -23.11 2.24
C ASP A 123 -1.47 -22.54 3.60
N ARG A 124 -1.71 -23.30 4.66
CA ARG A 124 -1.34 -22.93 6.04
C ARG A 124 0.16 -22.97 6.29
N ARG A 125 0.94 -23.64 5.45
CA ARG A 125 2.41 -23.60 5.52
C ARG A 125 2.93 -22.27 4.99
N GLN A 126 2.34 -21.76 3.91
CA GLN A 126 2.64 -20.46 3.33
C GLN A 126 2.09 -19.30 4.18
N TRP A 127 0.91 -19.50 4.76
CA TRP A 127 0.17 -18.50 5.55
C TRP A 127 -0.17 -19.05 6.94
N PRO A 128 0.81 -19.18 7.84
CA PRO A 128 0.61 -19.79 9.16
C PRO A 128 -0.47 -19.07 9.99
N ASN A 129 -0.55 -17.74 9.93
CA ASN A 129 -1.61 -16.98 10.60
C ASN A 129 -2.82 -16.71 9.70
N GLY A 130 -2.71 -16.99 8.40
CA GLY A 130 -3.75 -16.79 7.39
C GLY A 130 -3.86 -15.35 6.90
N LEU A 131 -4.46 -15.17 5.72
CA LEU A 131 -4.55 -13.86 5.05
C LEU A 131 -5.34 -12.82 5.84
N ARG A 132 -6.36 -13.22 6.62
CA ARG A 132 -7.09 -12.29 7.50
C ARG A 132 -6.19 -11.67 8.57
N TRP A 133 -5.28 -12.47 9.14
CA TRP A 133 -4.33 -11.93 10.11
C TRP A 133 -3.33 -10.99 9.43
N LEU A 134 -2.80 -11.38 8.28
CA LEU A 134 -1.85 -10.58 7.51
C LEU A 134 -2.43 -9.22 7.09
N THR A 135 -3.62 -9.22 6.48
CA THR A 135 -4.33 -7.98 6.09
C THR A 135 -4.64 -7.11 7.31
N GLY A 136 -5.06 -7.72 8.43
CA GLY A 136 -5.23 -7.02 9.69
C GLY A 136 -3.93 -6.39 10.20
N TRP A 137 -2.80 -7.08 10.08
CA TRP A 137 -1.49 -6.54 10.46
C TRP A 137 -1.11 -5.35 9.57
N LEU A 138 -1.27 -5.46 8.24
CA LEU A 138 -1.01 -4.38 7.29
C LEU A 138 -1.84 -3.14 7.61
N HIS A 139 -3.15 -3.31 7.81
CA HIS A 139 -4.06 -2.20 8.12
C HIS A 139 -3.71 -1.49 9.44
N ARG A 140 -3.33 -2.23 10.48
CA ARG A 140 -2.89 -1.65 11.77
C ARG A 140 -1.62 -0.79 11.64
N HIS A 141 -0.80 -1.03 10.62
CA HIS A 141 0.42 -0.25 10.34
C HIS A 141 0.21 0.81 9.24
N GLY A 142 -1.04 1.10 8.87
CA GLY A 142 -1.37 2.12 7.88
C GLY A 142 -1.10 1.72 6.43
N LEU A 143 -0.76 0.45 6.16
CA LEU A 143 -0.70 -0.13 4.83
C LEU A 143 -2.08 -0.66 4.41
N LEU A 144 -2.23 -0.95 3.12
CA LEU A 144 -3.41 -1.53 2.48
C LEU A 144 -3.00 -2.83 1.78
N ALA A 145 -3.93 -3.78 1.68
CA ALA A 145 -3.71 -5.01 0.94
C ALA A 145 -4.43 -4.99 -0.42
N GLY A 146 -3.76 -5.50 -1.44
CA GLY A 146 -4.36 -5.84 -2.73
C GLY A 146 -4.16 -7.32 -3.03
N ILE A 147 -5.06 -7.92 -3.81
CA ILE A 147 -5.03 -9.35 -4.12
C ILE A 147 -5.36 -9.59 -5.59
N TYR A 148 -4.69 -10.56 -6.20
CA TYR A 148 -4.88 -10.96 -7.60
C TYR A 148 -5.91 -12.10 -7.74
N THR A 149 -6.70 -12.04 -8.81
CA THR A 149 -7.41 -13.20 -9.37
C THR A 149 -7.45 -13.07 -10.90
N ASP A 150 -7.87 -14.14 -11.57
CA ASP A 150 -8.04 -14.19 -13.03
C ASP A 150 -9.52 -14.30 -13.42
N ALA A 151 -9.88 -13.77 -14.59
CA ALA A 151 -11.23 -13.89 -15.16
C ALA A 151 -11.48 -15.24 -15.87
N GLY A 152 -10.50 -16.15 -15.85
CA GLY A 152 -10.58 -17.53 -16.27
C GLY A 152 -10.74 -18.50 -15.10
N LYS A 153 -10.70 -19.81 -15.41
CA LYS A 153 -10.77 -20.88 -14.39
C LYS A 153 -9.44 -21.07 -13.65
N SER A 154 -8.33 -20.77 -14.32
CA SER A 154 -6.97 -20.86 -13.81
C SER A 154 -6.32 -19.49 -13.87
N GLY A 155 -5.34 -19.24 -13.00
CA GLY A 155 -4.53 -18.02 -13.11
C GLY A 155 -3.61 -18.04 -14.32
N CYS A 156 -2.88 -16.93 -14.51
CA CYS A 156 -1.88 -16.77 -15.56
C CYS A 156 -0.95 -18.00 -15.66
N HIS A 157 -0.62 -18.40 -16.88
CA HIS A 157 0.21 -19.59 -17.17
C HIS A 157 -0.36 -20.93 -16.64
N GLY A 158 -1.66 -21.00 -16.33
CA GLY A 158 -2.28 -22.18 -15.73
C GLY A 158 -1.88 -22.41 -14.27
N GLN A 159 -1.28 -21.40 -13.64
CA GLN A 159 -0.84 -21.45 -12.25
C GLN A 159 -1.86 -20.72 -11.36
N GLY A 160 -2.21 -21.33 -10.23
CA GLY A 160 -3.21 -20.77 -9.31
C GLY A 160 -4.64 -20.92 -9.81
N VAL A 161 -5.57 -20.35 -9.05
CA VAL A 161 -7.02 -20.48 -9.24
C VAL A 161 -7.59 -19.16 -9.71
N GLY A 162 -8.34 -19.17 -10.81
CA GLY A 162 -9.10 -18.00 -11.29
C GLY A 162 -10.54 -17.99 -10.78
N SER A 163 -11.24 -16.87 -10.93
CA SER A 163 -12.58 -16.62 -10.37
C SER A 163 -13.74 -16.90 -11.33
N LEU A 164 -13.50 -17.43 -12.54
CA LEU A 164 -14.59 -17.75 -13.47
C LEU A 164 -15.58 -18.75 -12.86
N GLY A 165 -16.83 -18.30 -12.68
CA GLY A 165 -17.91 -19.08 -12.05
C GLY A 165 -18.04 -18.86 -10.54
N HIS A 166 -17.12 -18.13 -9.91
CA HIS A 166 -17.06 -17.91 -8.46
C HIS A 166 -16.92 -16.43 -8.07
N TYR A 167 -17.07 -15.49 -9.01
CA TYR A 167 -16.85 -14.05 -8.76
C TYR A 167 -17.53 -13.50 -7.50
N ARG A 168 -18.81 -13.84 -7.28
CA ARG A 168 -19.55 -13.39 -6.10
C ARG A 168 -19.01 -14.04 -4.83
N GLN A 169 -18.77 -15.35 -4.87
CA GLN A 169 -18.23 -16.11 -3.74
C GLN A 169 -16.84 -15.63 -3.32
N ASP A 170 -15.99 -15.26 -4.27
CA ASP A 170 -14.62 -14.80 -3.99
C ASP A 170 -14.57 -13.33 -3.54
N ALA A 171 -15.62 -12.54 -3.83
CA ALA A 171 -15.67 -11.11 -3.54
C ALA A 171 -16.36 -10.76 -2.21
N ASP A 172 -17.29 -11.61 -1.74
CA ASP A 172 -18.03 -11.45 -0.49
C ASP A 172 -17.24 -11.99 0.72
#